data_AF-A0A257GYF8-F1
#
_entry.id   AF-A0A257GYF8-F1
#
_cell.length_a   1.000
_cell.length_b   1.000
_cell.length_c   1.000
_cell.angle_alpha   90.00
_cell.angle_beta   90.00
_cell.angle_gamma   90.00
#
_symmetry.space_group_name_H-M   'P 1'
#
loop_
_entity.id
_entity.type
_entity.pdbx_description
1 polymer ?
#
loop_
_entity_poly.entity_id
_entity_poly.type
_entity_poly.pdbx_seq_one_letter_code
_entity_poly.pdbx_strand_id
1 'polypeptide(L)'
;MYSVSASQHRAPAAQSHDQCGLDFSLLHTQAGSKLEGVQRFNQQFWRANIDPTESYVTSPPGSTAARIKAWATGFSNLSIAGDWTYTGLNVGSVEGAVMGGKLASFAVCGYPLLKDIIGFPASQGPV
;
A
#
# COMPACT_ATOMS: atom_id res chain seq x y z
N MET A 1 -11.77 -4.74 20.33
CA MET A 1 -11.89 -5.28 18.96
C MET A 1 -10.67 -4.81 18.21
N TYR A 2 -9.59 -5.62 18.19
CA TYR A 2 -8.32 -5.23 17.58
C TYR A 2 -8.29 -5.85 16.17
N SER A 3 -8.21 -5.00 15.14
CA SER A 3 -8.06 -5.44 13.75
C SER A 3 -6.63 -5.94 13.53
N VAL A 4 -6.47 -7.23 13.28
CA VAL A 4 -5.20 -7.80 12.81
C VAL A 4 -5.11 -7.57 11.29
N SER A 5 -4.41 -6.53 10.87
CA SER A 5 -4.06 -6.34 9.46
C SER A 5 -2.77 -7.10 9.16
N ALA A 6 -2.88 -8.31 8.62
CA ALA A 6 -1.75 -9.07 8.11
C ALA A 6 -1.24 -8.45 6.80
N SER A 7 -0.31 -7.50 6.87
CA SER A 7 0.42 -7.02 5.71
C SER A 7 1.51 -8.03 5.34
N GLN A 8 1.20 -9.00 4.46
CA GLN A 8 2.10 -9.59 3.43
C GLN A 8 1.60 -10.91 2.82
N HIS A 9 0.43 -11.43 3.20
CA HIS A 9 -0.22 -12.52 2.46
C HIS A 9 -1.54 -12.03 1.85
N ARG A 10 -1.63 -12.11 0.53
CA ARG A 10 -2.82 -11.85 -0.27
C ARG A 10 -3.98 -12.66 0.32
N ALA A 11 -5.06 -12.01 0.75
CA ALA A 11 -6.36 -12.66 0.89
C ALA A 11 -6.92 -12.90 -0.52
N PRO A 12 -7.08 -14.15 -0.98
CA PRO A 12 -7.78 -14.44 -2.22
C PRO A 12 -9.27 -14.16 -2.03
N ALA A 13 -9.94 -13.84 -3.14
CA ALA A 13 -11.31 -13.36 -3.18
C ALA A 13 -12.28 -14.20 -2.33
N ALA A 14 -13.11 -13.51 -1.55
CA ALA A 14 -14.17 -14.08 -0.75
C ALA A 14 -15.07 -14.98 -1.61
N GLN A 15 -15.12 -16.26 -1.26
CA GLN A 15 -16.25 -17.12 -1.61
C GLN A 15 -16.84 -17.73 -0.34
N SER A 16 -18.15 -17.92 -0.43
CA SER A 16 -19.12 -17.96 0.67
C SER A 16 -18.84 -19.03 1.73
N HIS A 17 -18.23 -18.66 2.85
CA HIS A 17 -18.54 -19.15 4.19
C HIS A 17 -17.95 -18.14 5.18
N ASP A 18 -18.82 -17.33 5.80
CA ASP A 18 -18.50 -16.24 6.73
C ASP A 18 -17.70 -15.07 6.12
N GLN A 19 -18.39 -13.96 5.79
CA GLN A 19 -17.83 -12.80 5.06
C GLN A 19 -16.66 -12.09 5.80
N CYS A 20 -16.41 -12.44 7.06
CA CYS A 20 -15.38 -11.84 7.91
C CYS A 20 -14.31 -12.85 8.37
N GLY A 21 -14.39 -14.11 7.95
CA GLY A 21 -13.49 -15.18 8.37
C GLY A 21 -12.26 -15.31 7.46
N LEU A 22 -11.11 -15.67 8.04
CA LEU A 22 -9.95 -16.11 7.26
C LEU A 22 -10.27 -17.47 6.62
N ASP A 23 -10.21 -17.57 5.30
CA ASP A 23 -10.28 -18.87 4.62
C ASP A 23 -8.95 -19.62 4.78
N PHE A 24 -8.94 -20.57 5.72
CA PHE A 24 -7.76 -21.35 6.05
C PHE A 24 -7.30 -22.29 4.91
N SER A 25 -8.16 -22.58 3.93
CA SER A 25 -7.77 -23.42 2.78
C SER A 25 -6.72 -22.75 1.90
N LEU A 26 -6.62 -21.42 1.98
CA LEU A 26 -5.71 -20.59 1.18
C LEU A 26 -4.32 -20.45 1.83
N LEU A 27 -4.15 -20.97 3.05
CA LEU A 27 -2.86 -20.96 3.75
C LEU A 27 -1.94 -22.06 3.23
N HIS A 28 -0.67 -21.69 3.01
CA HIS A 28 0.38 -22.59 2.61
C HIS A 28 0.66 -23.64 3.70
N THR A 29 0.93 -24.88 3.29
CA THR A 29 1.40 -25.96 4.18
C THR A 29 2.64 -26.62 3.59
N GLN A 30 3.57 -27.03 4.46
CA GLN A 30 4.73 -27.81 4.02
C GLN A 30 4.30 -29.09 3.28
N ALA A 31 5.10 -29.53 2.31
CA ALA A 31 4.83 -30.75 1.55
C ALA A 31 4.67 -31.96 2.49
N GLY A 32 3.60 -32.74 2.30
CA GLY A 32 3.28 -33.90 3.14
C GLY A 32 2.57 -33.59 4.46
N SER A 33 2.31 -32.31 4.76
CA SER A 33 1.51 -31.88 5.92
C SER A 33 0.06 -32.34 5.80
N LYS A 34 -0.51 -32.85 6.90
CA LYS A 34 -1.93 -33.22 7.03
C LYS A 34 -2.78 -32.15 7.74
N LEU A 35 -2.26 -30.93 7.88
CA LEU A 35 -2.97 -29.86 8.58
C LEU A 35 -4.16 -29.38 7.74
N GLU A 36 -5.32 -29.28 8.38
CA GLU A 36 -6.58 -28.89 7.76
C GLU A 36 -7.25 -27.76 8.56
N GLY A 37 -8.03 -26.93 7.88
CA GLY A 37 -8.71 -25.78 8.48
C GLY A 37 -7.76 -24.92 9.31
N VAL A 38 -8.21 -24.53 10.51
CA VAL A 38 -7.45 -23.66 11.43
C VAL A 38 -6.06 -24.19 11.78
N GLN A 39 -5.81 -25.51 11.72
CA GLN A 39 -4.50 -26.08 12.04
C GLN A 39 -3.40 -25.64 11.08
N ARG A 40 -3.76 -25.23 9.86
CA ARG A 40 -2.83 -24.64 8.87
C ARG A 40 -2.21 -23.34 9.36
N PHE A 41 -2.87 -22.65 10.28
CA PHE A 41 -2.37 -21.43 10.90
C PHE A 41 -1.06 -21.65 11.68
N ASN A 42 -0.85 -22.87 12.23
CA ASN A 42 0.36 -23.22 12.97
C ASN A 42 1.65 -23.22 12.12
N GLN A 43 1.53 -23.25 10.79
CA GLN A 43 2.66 -23.16 9.86
C GLN A 43 2.82 -21.77 9.25
N GLN A 44 2.04 -20.78 9.67
CA GLN A 44 2.20 -19.41 9.23
C GLN A 44 3.08 -18.63 10.19
N PHE A 45 3.90 -17.73 9.66
CA PHE A 45 4.46 -16.67 10.48
C PHE A 45 3.39 -15.59 10.66
N TRP A 46 3.09 -15.25 11.91
CA TRP A 46 2.17 -14.16 12.23
C TRP A 46 2.73 -13.33 13.38
N ARG A 47 2.52 -12.03 13.28
CA ARG A 47 2.84 -11.05 14.32
C ARG A 47 1.75 -9.99 14.29
N ALA A 48 1.31 -9.56 15.46
CA ALA A 48 0.44 -8.40 15.54
C ALA A 48 1.27 -7.13 15.37
N ASN A 49 0.87 -6.26 14.45
CA ASN A 49 1.45 -4.92 14.28
C ASN A 49 0.94 -4.02 15.40
N ILE A 50 1.57 -4.07 16.57
CA ILE A 50 1.16 -3.34 17.78
C ILE A 50 2.06 -2.13 18.07
N ASP A 51 3.23 -2.05 17.44
CA ASP A 51 4.11 -0.90 17.59
C ASP A 51 3.56 0.27 16.76
N PRO A 52 3.54 1.52 17.27
CA PRO A 52 3.13 2.68 16.50
C PRO A 52 3.89 2.84 15.17
N THR A 53 5.16 2.42 15.13
CA THR A 53 6.00 2.46 13.92
C THR A 53 5.57 1.45 12.86
N GLU A 54 4.85 0.39 13.27
CA GLU A 54 4.30 -0.65 12.39
C GLU A 54 2.97 -0.23 11.76
N SER A 55 2.37 0.87 12.23
CA SER A 55 1.20 1.50 11.61
C SER A 55 1.57 2.33 10.38
N TYR A 56 2.45 1.76 9.56
CA TYR A 56 2.95 2.35 8.33
C TYR A 56 1.82 2.54 7.30
N VAL A 57 2.05 3.39 6.30
CA VAL A 57 1.03 3.73 5.29
C VAL A 57 0.57 2.46 4.57
N THR A 58 -0.63 2.01 4.90
CA THR A 58 -1.23 0.82 4.31
C THR A 58 -1.68 1.11 2.87
N SER A 59 -1.77 0.06 2.06
CA SER A 59 -2.24 0.16 0.66
C SER A 59 -3.40 -0.80 0.41
N PRO A 60 -4.52 -0.64 1.13
CA PRO A 60 -5.68 -1.50 0.94
C PRO A 60 -6.26 -1.30 -0.48
N PRO A 61 -6.92 -2.32 -1.04
CA PRO A 61 -7.55 -2.23 -2.35
C PRO A 61 -8.42 -0.98 -2.51
N GLY A 62 -8.27 -0.27 -3.62
CA GLY A 62 -9.05 0.94 -3.94
C GLY A 62 -8.60 2.24 -3.24
N SER A 63 -7.75 2.17 -2.22
CA SER A 63 -7.34 3.36 -1.45
C SER A 63 -6.48 4.37 -2.22
N THR A 64 -5.93 3.98 -3.37
CA THR A 64 -5.18 4.89 -4.26
C THR A 64 -6.02 6.11 -4.65
N ALA A 65 -7.35 5.99 -4.74
CA ALA A 65 -8.25 7.10 -5.05
C ALA A 65 -8.21 8.25 -4.02
N ALA A 66 -7.80 7.97 -2.77
CA ALA A 66 -7.67 8.96 -1.71
C ALA A 66 -6.30 9.66 -1.69
N ARG A 67 -5.33 9.21 -2.50
CA ARG A 67 -3.98 9.77 -2.50
C ARG A 67 -3.94 11.06 -3.29
N ILE A 68 -3.49 12.13 -2.65
CA ILE A 68 -3.43 13.47 -3.24
C ILE A 68 -2.14 13.61 -4.07
N LYS A 69 -2.21 14.22 -5.24
CA LYS A 69 -1.02 14.56 -6.05
C LYS A 69 -0.27 15.74 -5.43
N ALA A 70 1.05 15.82 -5.66
CA ALA A 70 1.91 16.83 -5.04
C ALA A 70 1.46 18.30 -5.24
N TRP A 71 0.74 18.59 -6.32
CA TRP A 71 0.21 19.92 -6.69
C TRP A 71 -1.30 20.07 -6.48
N ALA A 72 -2.01 19.03 -6.05
CA ALA A 72 -3.47 19.01 -5.96
C ALA A 72 -3.99 19.34 -4.55
N THR A 73 -3.29 20.23 -3.83
CA THR A 73 -3.60 20.61 -2.43
C THR A 73 -4.78 21.58 -2.32
N GLY A 74 -5.14 22.25 -3.43
CA GLY A 74 -6.11 23.35 -3.45
C GLY A 74 -5.50 24.73 -3.17
N PHE A 75 -4.19 24.80 -2.89
CA PHE A 75 -3.47 26.06 -2.65
C PHE A 75 -2.37 26.27 -3.70
N SER A 76 -2.24 27.49 -4.20
CA SER A 76 -1.25 27.84 -5.23
C SER A 76 0.20 27.86 -4.73
N ASN A 77 0.40 27.93 -3.41
CA ASN A 77 1.71 28.08 -2.77
C ASN A 77 2.04 26.92 -1.81
N LEU A 78 1.33 25.78 -1.91
CA LEU A 78 1.58 24.60 -1.09
C LEU A 78 1.72 23.36 -1.97
N SER A 79 2.87 22.71 -1.87
CA SER A 79 3.11 21.37 -2.39
C SER A 79 3.35 20.37 -1.26
N ILE A 80 3.00 19.11 -1.48
CA ILE A 80 3.12 18.02 -0.51
C ILE A 80 4.03 16.92 -1.03
N ALA A 81 4.76 16.27 -0.12
CA ALA A 81 5.65 15.16 -0.41
C ALA A 81 5.46 14.03 0.61
N GLY A 82 5.79 12.82 0.18
CA GLY A 82 5.71 11.62 1.01
C GLY A 82 5.14 10.44 0.23
N ASP A 83 5.34 9.24 0.77
CA ASP A 83 4.87 7.98 0.20
C ASP A 83 3.35 7.78 0.34
N TRP A 84 2.67 8.60 1.13
CA TRP A 84 1.20 8.66 1.24
C TRP A 84 0.55 9.48 0.11
N THR A 85 1.33 10.22 -0.68
CA THR A 85 0.86 10.95 -1.86
C THR A 85 0.68 10.02 -3.06
N TYR A 86 0.09 10.53 -4.16
CA TYR A 86 -0.01 9.79 -5.41
C TYR A 86 1.33 9.80 -6.16
N THR A 87 1.99 8.65 -6.22
CA THR A 87 3.35 8.50 -6.79
C THR A 87 3.43 7.52 -7.96
N GLY A 88 2.38 6.76 -8.24
CA GLY A 88 2.35 5.71 -9.26
C GLY A 88 2.66 4.32 -8.69
N LEU A 89 3.64 4.21 -7.78
CA LEU A 89 3.87 2.99 -6.99
C LEU A 89 2.81 2.81 -5.89
N ASN A 90 2.38 3.93 -5.28
CA ASN A 90 1.26 4.01 -4.33
C ASN A 90 1.28 2.95 -3.21
N VAL A 91 2.47 2.61 -2.73
CA VAL A 91 2.72 1.80 -1.54
C VAL A 91 3.59 2.57 -0.55
N GLY A 92 3.34 2.39 0.75
CA GLY A 92 4.27 2.89 1.77
C GLY A 92 5.65 2.28 1.50
N SER A 93 6.64 3.13 1.24
CA SER A 93 8.02 2.73 0.95
C SER A 93 8.96 3.93 0.93
N VAL A 94 10.26 3.68 1.11
CA VAL A 94 11.30 4.72 0.93
C VAL A 94 11.31 5.20 -0.52
N GLU A 95 11.15 4.29 -1.48
CA GLU A 95 11.05 4.57 -2.91
C GLU A 95 9.86 5.50 -3.19
N GLY A 96 8.69 5.20 -2.60
CA GLY A 96 7.51 6.04 -2.67
C GLY A 96 7.76 7.44 -2.11
N ALA A 97 8.50 7.57 -1.00
CA ALA A 97 8.83 8.86 -0.42
C ALA A 97 9.76 9.68 -1.33
N VAL A 98 10.76 9.02 -1.94
CA VAL A 98 11.67 9.66 -2.92
C VAL A 98 10.89 10.13 -4.16
N MET A 99 9.98 9.30 -4.68
CA MET A 99 9.11 9.68 -5.79
C MET A 99 8.22 10.87 -5.43
N GLY A 100 7.61 10.87 -4.25
CA GLY A 100 6.81 11.99 -3.74
C GLY A 100 7.61 13.29 -3.64
N GLY A 101 8.86 13.22 -3.17
CA GLY A 101 9.77 14.37 -3.15
C GLY A 101 10.09 14.91 -4.55
N LYS A 102 10.34 14.03 -5.53
CA LYS A 102 10.56 14.44 -6.93
C LYS A 102 9.33 15.11 -7.53
N LEU A 103 8.13 14.60 -7.24
CA LEU A 103 6.87 15.19 -7.72
C LEU A 103 6.59 16.55 -7.07
N ALA A 104 6.91 16.72 -5.79
CA ALA A 104 6.83 18.02 -5.12
C ALA A 104 7.85 19.02 -5.69
N SER A 105 9.08 18.58 -5.94
CA SER A 105 10.09 19.40 -6.63
C SER A 105 9.60 19.83 -8.02
N PHE A 106 9.01 18.92 -8.80
CA PHE A 106 8.39 19.27 -10.07
C PHE A 106 7.29 20.32 -9.92
N ALA A 107 6.42 20.19 -8.91
CA ALA A 107 5.38 21.17 -8.65
C ALA A 107 5.93 22.57 -8.31
N VAL A 108 7.10 22.62 -7.65
CA VAL A 108 7.72 23.88 -7.21
C VAL A 108 8.55 24.54 -8.32
N CYS A 109 9.35 23.78 -9.08
CA CYS A 109 10.32 24.34 -10.02
C CYS A 109 10.30 23.73 -11.43
N GLY A 110 9.42 22.77 -11.70
CA GLY A 110 9.33 22.07 -12.99
C GLY A 110 10.36 20.96 -13.19
N TYR A 111 11.18 20.62 -12.18
CA TYR A 111 12.20 19.58 -12.27
C TYR A 111 12.18 18.59 -11.09
N PRO A 112 12.53 17.30 -11.31
CA PRO A 112 12.80 16.67 -12.61
C PRO A 112 11.53 16.60 -13.48
N LEU A 113 11.67 16.52 -14.81
CA LEU A 113 10.50 16.40 -15.69
C LEU A 113 9.71 15.13 -15.34
N LEU A 114 8.39 15.16 -15.47
CA LEU A 114 7.53 14.01 -15.11
C LEU A 114 7.94 12.70 -15.82
N LYS A 115 8.38 12.79 -17.08
CA LYS A 115 8.86 11.64 -17.86
C LYS A 115 10.12 10.98 -17.27
N ASP A 116 10.89 11.72 -16.46
CA ASP A 116 12.13 11.25 -15.84
C ASP A 116 11.87 10.66 -14.43
N ILE A 117 10.63 10.75 -13.93
CA ILE A 117 10.19 10.10 -12.69
C ILE A 117 9.64 8.71 -13.05
N ILE A 118 10.52 7.71 -13.05
CA ILE A 118 10.19 6.33 -13.44
C ILE A 118 9.00 5.80 -12.64
N GLY A 119 8.00 5.24 -13.34
CA GLY A 119 6.78 4.69 -12.75
C GLY A 119 5.65 5.71 -12.56
N PHE A 120 5.91 7.02 -12.71
CA PHE A 120 4.86 8.03 -12.72
C PHE A 120 4.28 8.21 -14.14
N PRO A 121 2.96 8.13 -14.34
CA PRO A 121 2.35 8.36 -15.64
C PRO A 121 2.36 9.87 -15.98
N ALA A 122 3.22 10.30 -16.90
CA ALA A 122 3.37 11.71 -17.26
C ALA A 122 2.05 12.36 -17.76
N SER A 123 1.12 11.57 -18.30
CA SER A 123 -0.24 12.02 -18.67
C SER A 123 -1.07 12.51 -17.49
N GLN A 124 -0.64 12.22 -16.25
CA GLN A 124 -1.32 12.63 -15.03
C GLN A 124 -0.73 13.88 -14.38
N GLY A 125 0.14 14.61 -15.09
CA GLY A 125 0.70 15.90 -14.66
C GLY A 125 -0.35 16.97 -14.34
N PRO A 126 0.08 18.15 -13.84
CA PRO A 126 -0.78 19.32 -13.73
C PRO A 126 -1.35 19.69 -15.11
N VAL A 127 -2.60 20.14 -15.14
CA VAL A 127 -3.21 20.80 -16.30
C VAL A 127 -2.80 22.26 -16.38
#